data_AF-A0A6B3I5K3-F1
#
_entry.id   AF-A0A6B3I5K3-F1
#
_cell.length_a   1.000
_cell.length_b   1.000
_cell.length_c   1.000
_cell.angle_alpha   90.00
_cell.angle_beta   90.00
_cell.angle_gamma   90.00
#
_symmetry.space_group_name_H-M   'P 1'
#
loop_
_entity.id
_entity.type
_entity.pdbx_description
1 polymer ?
#
loop_
_entity_poly.entity_id
_entity_poly.type
_entity_poly.pdbx_seq_one_letter_code
_entity_poly.pdbx_strand_id
1 'polypeptide(L)'
;FGLAARRGLEQNRLVLIGMGVHAGAGAFVSLLIVLTDPYNATKALAWLGGSTYGRTFPELLPVLVALAAALPVLAVMRRDLDLIGLDGDTPRLLGIRLGTTRLTLLTIAVVLTAGAVAAVGV
;
A
#
# COMPACT_ATOMS: atom_id res chain seq x y z
N PHE A 1 1.40 -9.74 -4.03
CA PHE A 1 0.89 -9.98 -5.41
C PHE A 1 1.04 -11.42 -5.92
N GLY A 2 2.03 -12.21 -5.45
CA GLY A 2 2.26 -13.58 -5.95
C GLY A 2 1.07 -14.55 -5.86
N LEU A 3 0.22 -14.40 -4.83
CA LEU A 3 -0.98 -15.25 -4.65
C LEU A 3 -2.13 -14.88 -5.60
N ALA A 4 -2.26 -13.60 -5.98
CA ALA A 4 -3.31 -13.13 -6.87
C ALA A 4 -2.90 -13.13 -8.36
N ALA A 5 -1.59 -13.13 -8.66
CA ALA A 5 -1.10 -13.03 -10.05
C ALA A 5 -1.33 -14.29 -10.90
N ARG A 6 -1.60 -15.46 -10.29
CA ARG A 6 -1.62 -16.76 -11.00
C ARG A 6 -2.82 -16.98 -11.93
N ARG A 7 -3.92 -16.23 -11.83
CA ARG A 7 -5.16 -16.44 -12.63
C ARG A 7 -5.86 -15.15 -13.06
N GLY A 8 -5.10 -14.08 -13.31
CA GLY A 8 -5.66 -12.76 -13.64
C GLY A 8 -6.05 -11.98 -12.39
N LEU A 9 -5.77 -10.68 -12.38
CA LEU A 9 -6.01 -9.75 -11.26
C LEU A 9 -7.51 -9.45 -11.13
N GLU A 10 -8.31 -10.44 -10.73
CA GLU A 10 -9.72 -10.21 -10.44
C GLU A 10 -9.88 -9.37 -9.18
N GLN A 11 -10.62 -8.27 -9.32
CA GLN A 11 -10.79 -7.26 -8.27
C GLN A 11 -11.41 -7.84 -7.00
N ASN A 12 -12.44 -8.68 -7.12
CA ASN A 12 -13.09 -9.33 -5.98
C ASN A 12 -12.11 -10.22 -5.18
N ARG A 13 -11.29 -11.02 -5.87
CA ARG A 13 -10.32 -11.90 -5.19
C ARG A 13 -9.24 -11.09 -4.48
N LEU A 14 -8.79 -9.98 -5.07
CA LEU A 14 -7.78 -9.12 -4.48
C LEU A 14 -8.30 -8.46 -3.19
N VAL A 15 -9.55 -8.02 -3.18
CA VAL A 15 -10.22 -7.45 -2.01
C VAL A 15 -10.40 -8.50 -0.90
N LEU A 16 -10.89 -9.70 -1.23
CA LEU A 16 -11.08 -10.78 -0.25
C LEU A 16 -9.77 -11.25 0.38
N ILE A 17 -8.71 -11.43 -0.43
CA ILE A 17 -7.37 -11.75 0.08
C ILE A 17 -6.88 -10.62 0.99
N GLY A 18 -7.08 -9.37 0.58
CA GLY A 18 -6.72 -8.20 1.38
C GLY A 18 -7.38 -8.19 2.76
N MET A 19 -8.68 -8.45 2.84
CA MET A 19 -9.41 -8.55 4.12
C MET A 19 -8.87 -9.69 4.99
N GLY A 20 -8.64 -10.87 4.41
CA GLY A 20 -8.10 -12.01 5.16
C GLY A 20 -6.71 -11.73 5.73
N VAL A 21 -5.83 -11.12 4.93
CA VAL A 21 -4.49 -10.71 5.37
C VAL A 21 -4.57 -9.61 6.43
N HIS A 22 -5.47 -8.64 6.29
CA HIS A 22 -5.67 -7.59 7.29
C HIS A 22 -6.12 -8.16 8.63
N ALA A 23 -7.13 -9.04 8.64
CA ALA A 23 -7.60 -9.70 9.85
C ALA A 23 -6.51 -10.56 10.50
N GLY A 24 -5.75 -11.32 9.71
CA GLY A 24 -4.63 -12.13 10.20
C GLY A 24 -3.50 -11.28 10.79
N ALA A 25 -3.14 -10.17 10.14
CA ALA A 25 -2.15 -9.22 10.64
C ALA A 25 -2.63 -8.56 11.94
N GLY A 26 -3.90 -8.15 12.02
CA GLY A 26 -4.51 -7.61 13.24
C GLY A 26 -4.47 -8.60 14.41
N ALA A 27 -4.82 -9.86 14.17
CA ALA A 27 -4.71 -10.91 15.19
C ALA A 27 -3.26 -11.14 15.66
N PHE A 28 -2.30 -11.10 14.73
CA PHE A 28 -0.89 -11.23 15.05
C PHE A 28 -0.37 -10.06 15.89
N VAL A 29 -0.75 -8.82 15.55
CA VAL A 29 -0.42 -7.61 16.34
C VAL A 29 -1.01 -7.72 17.75
N SER A 30 -2.28 -8.12 17.88
CA SER A 30 -2.92 -8.33 19.19
C SER A 30 -2.19 -9.39 20.02
N LEU A 31 -1.76 -10.50 19.41
CA LEU A 31 -1.00 -11.55 20.08
C LEU A 31 0.37 -11.03 20.58
N LEU A 32 1.06 -10.21 19.78
CA LEU A 32 2.32 -9.58 20.20
C LEU A 32 2.13 -8.60 21.37
N ILE A 33 1.05 -7.82 21.35
CA ILE A 33 0.72 -6.90 22.45
C ILE A 33 0.52 -7.67 23.76
N VAL A 34 -0.16 -8.82 23.70
CA VAL A 34 -0.40 -9.67 24.89
C VAL A 34 0.89 -10.33 25.40
N LEU A 35 1.79 -10.71 24.50
CA LEU A 35 3.06 -11.37 24.85
C LEU A 35 4.14 -10.39 25.37
N THR A 36 4.01 -9.09 25.07
CA THR A 36 5.00 -8.07 25.42
C THR A 36 4.65 -7.39 26.74
N ASP A 37 5.67 -6.88 27.43
CA ASP A 37 5.52 -6.09 28.66
C ASP A 37 4.43 -5.00 28.53
N PRO A 38 3.53 -4.85 29.52
CA PRO A 38 2.42 -3.90 29.49
C PRO A 38 2.86 -2.45 29.25
N TYR A 39 4.10 -2.08 29.55
CA TYR A 39 4.63 -0.74 29.26
C TYR A 39 4.81 -0.47 27.74
N ASN A 40 5.01 -1.52 26.95
CA ASN A 40 5.08 -1.42 25.49
C ASN A 40 3.70 -1.49 24.83
N ALA A 41 2.69 -2.03 25.51
CA ALA A 41 1.32 -2.10 24.99
C ALA A 41 0.74 -0.70 24.74
N THR A 42 0.95 0.25 25.65
CA THR A 42 0.50 1.65 25.47
C THR A 42 1.18 2.32 24.28
N LYS A 43 2.48 2.06 24.06
CA LYS A 43 3.21 2.59 22.90
C LYS A 43 2.72 1.99 21.59
N ALA A 44 2.46 0.67 21.57
CA ALA A 44 1.91 -0.01 20.41
C ALA A 44 0.51 0.49 20.05
N LEU A 45 -0.37 0.66 21.03
CA LEU A 45 -1.72 1.22 20.83
C LEU A 45 -1.67 2.67 20.35
N ALA A 46 -0.76 3.49 20.88
CA ALA A 46 -0.58 4.86 20.41
C ALA A 46 -0.07 4.93 18.95
N TRP A 47 0.83 4.02 18.55
CA TRP A 47 1.31 3.93 17.17
C TRP A 47 0.22 3.42 16.21
N LEU A 48 -0.59 2.46 16.65
CA LEU A 48 -1.75 1.97 15.88
C LEU A 48 -2.86 3.03 15.72
N GLY A 49 -2.99 3.97 16.65
CA GLY A 49 -3.93 5.07 16.53
C GLY A 49 -3.47 6.18 15.58
N GLY A 50 -2.20 6.16 15.16
CA GLY A 50 -1.60 7.17 14.31
C GLY A 50 -1.37 8.50 15.03
N SER A 51 -0.17 9.06 14.91
CA SER A 51 0.10 10.39 15.45
C SER A 51 1.23 11.07 14.71
N THR A 52 1.09 12.37 14.46
CA THR A 52 2.18 13.24 14.01
C THR A 52 2.95 13.86 15.17
N TYR A 53 2.48 13.62 16.39
CA TYR A 53 3.05 14.19 17.61
C TYR A 53 4.44 13.61 17.88
N GLY A 54 5.45 14.47 17.97
CA GLY A 54 6.84 14.07 18.22
C GLY A 54 7.68 13.75 16.97
N ARG A 55 7.15 13.92 15.75
CA ARG A 55 7.97 13.72 14.54
C ARG A 55 9.04 14.77 14.36
N THR A 56 10.21 14.32 13.95
CA THR A 56 11.35 15.19 13.63
C THR A 56 11.55 15.26 12.11
N PHE A 57 12.14 16.35 11.60
CA PHE A 57 12.46 16.52 10.17
C PHE A 57 13.21 15.34 9.50
N PRO A 58 14.11 14.61 10.18
CA PRO A 58 14.75 13.42 9.62
C PRO A 58 13.77 12.30 9.25
N GLU A 59 12.65 12.16 9.97
CA GLU A 59 11.62 11.14 9.68
C GLU A 59 10.77 11.52 8.44
N LEU A 60 10.76 12.80 8.07
CA LEU A 60 10.11 13.27 6.84
C LEU A 60 10.90 12.90 5.57
N LEU A 61 12.23 12.85 5.67
CA LEU A 61 13.12 12.60 4.54
C LEU A 61 12.75 11.34 3.72
N PRO A 62 12.57 10.14 4.32
CA PRO A 62 12.24 8.94 3.56
C PRO A 62 10.87 9.02 2.87
N VAL A 63 9.88 9.66 3.49
CA VAL A 63 8.56 9.88 2.87
C VAL A 63 8.68 10.81 1.67
N LEU A 64 9.47 11.87 1.80
CA LEU A 64 9.67 12.87 0.76
C LEU A 64 10.44 12.29 -0.44
N VAL A 65 11.44 11.43 -0.19
CA VAL A 65 12.17 10.69 -1.23
C VAL A 65 11.24 9.70 -1.94
N ALA A 66 10.40 8.96 -1.20
CA ALA A 66 9.43 8.05 -1.80
C ALA A 66 8.42 8.79 -2.69
N LEU A 67 7.91 9.94 -2.25
CA LEU A 67 7.05 10.83 -3.04
C LEU A 67 7.76 11.36 -4.29
N ALA A 68 8.99 11.85 -4.14
CA ALA A 68 9.78 12.39 -5.24
C ALA A 68 10.10 11.31 -6.30
N ALA A 69 10.26 10.04 -5.90
CA ALA A 69 10.45 8.93 -6.82
C ALA A 69 9.14 8.47 -7.48
N ALA A 70 8.02 8.48 -6.76
CA ALA A 70 6.73 8.01 -7.27
C ALA A 70 6.06 9.00 -8.23
N LEU A 71 6.14 10.30 -7.96
CA LEU A 71 5.54 11.36 -8.78
C LEU A 71 5.95 11.32 -10.27
N PRO A 72 7.24 11.23 -10.65
CA PRO A 72 7.63 11.17 -12.06
C PRO A 72 7.12 9.90 -12.73
N VAL A 73 7.09 8.77 -12.03
CA VAL A 73 6.55 7.52 -12.57
C VAL A 73 5.05 7.64 -12.81
N LEU A 74 4.30 8.21 -11.87
CA LEU A 74 2.87 8.48 -12.02
C LEU A 74 2.59 9.48 -13.14
N ALA A 75 3.42 10.52 -13.30
CA ALA A 75 3.27 11.51 -14.36
C ALA A 75 3.44 10.89 -15.76
N VAL A 76 4.36 9.94 -15.91
CA VAL A 76 4.54 9.19 -17.17
C VAL A 76 3.36 8.23 -17.41
N MET A 77 2.86 7.58 -16.35
CA MET A 77 1.76 6.61 -16.45
C MET A 77 0.35 7.23 -16.41
N ARG A 78 0.23 8.57 -16.42
CA ARG A 78 -1.06 9.28 -16.32
C ARG A 78 -2.08 8.84 -17.37
N ARG A 79 -1.63 8.63 -18.62
CA ARG A 79 -2.52 8.23 -19.72
C ARG A 79 -3.01 6.80 -19.55
N ASP A 80 -2.15 5.92 -19.07
CA ASP A 80 -2.53 4.54 -18.79
C ASP A 80 -3.53 4.46 -17.63
N LEU A 81 -3.38 5.32 -16.61
CA LEU A 81 -4.31 5.43 -15.50
C LEU A 81 -5.71 5.87 -15.96
N ASP A 82 -5.80 6.92 -16.78
CA ASP A 82 -7.08 7.40 -17.31
C ASP A 82 -7.78 6.33 -18.18
N LEU A 83 -7.01 5.64 -19.03
CA LEU A 83 -7.54 4.60 -19.92
C LEU A 83 -8.02 3.35 -19.16
N ILE A 84 -7.32 2.96 -18.09
CA ILE A 84 -7.75 1.85 -17.20
C ILE A 84 -9.03 2.23 -16.43
N GLY A 85 -9.22 3.51 -16.12
CA GLY A 85 -10.41 4.02 -15.45
C GLY A 85 -11.64 4.13 -16.36
N LEU A 86 -11.44 4.31 -17.67
CA LEU A 86 -12.54 4.38 -18.64
C LEU A 86 -13.16 3.01 -18.92
N ASP A 87 -12.37 2.03 -19.37
CA ASP A 87 -12.89 0.73 -19.83
C ASP A 87 -11.82 -0.38 -19.75
N GLY A 88 -12.25 -1.64 -19.66
CA GLY A 88 -11.35 -2.80 -19.58
C GLY A 88 -10.71 -3.22 -20.92
N ASP A 89 -11.37 -2.93 -22.04
CA ASP A 89 -10.96 -3.43 -23.37
C ASP A 89 -10.21 -2.39 -24.22
N THR A 90 -10.49 -1.09 -24.04
CA THR A 90 -9.83 0.02 -24.74
C THR A 90 -8.30 0.03 -24.58
N PRO A 91 -7.71 -0.23 -23.40
CA PRO A 91 -6.25 -0.26 -23.24
C PRO A 91 -5.59 -1.43 -23.97
N ARG A 92 -6.29 -2.57 -24.09
CA ARG A 92 -5.80 -3.77 -24.80
C ARG A 92 -5.68 -3.51 -26.30
N LEU A 93 -6.61 -2.76 -26.88
CA LEU A 93 -6.61 -2.37 -28.29
C LEU A 93 -5.45 -1.41 -28.63
N LEU A 94 -5.01 -0.60 -27.66
CA LEU A 94 -3.88 0.33 -27.79
C LEU A 94 -2.51 -0.31 -27.51
N GLY A 95 -2.46 -1.63 -27.28
CA GLY A 95 -1.21 -2.36 -27.01
C GLY A 95 -0.69 -2.25 -25.58
N ILE A 96 -1.49 -1.71 -24.65
CA ILE A 96 -1.11 -1.58 -23.24
C ILE A 96 -1.17 -2.96 -22.58
N ARG A 97 -0.06 -3.38 -21.97
CA ARG A 97 0.03 -4.61 -21.18
C ARG A 97 -0.61 -4.37 -19.80
N LEU A 98 -1.95 -4.39 -19.75
CA LEU A 98 -2.77 -4.17 -18.55
C LEU A 98 -2.24 -4.86 -17.28
N GLY A 99 -1.76 -6.11 -17.41
CA GLY A 99 -1.21 -6.87 -16.29
C GLY A 99 0.01 -6.23 -15.63
N THR A 100 0.99 -5.80 -16.43
CA THR A 100 2.23 -5.17 -15.93
C THR A 100 1.96 -3.76 -15.43
N THR A 101 1.17 -2.97 -16.16
CA THR A 101 0.81 -1.60 -15.77
C THR A 101 0.09 -1.58 -14.42
N ARG A 102 -0.91 -2.46 -14.22
CA ARG A 102 -1.65 -2.56 -12.97
C ARG A 102 -0.75 -3.01 -11.82
N LEU A 103 0.18 -3.93 -12.07
CA LEU A 103 1.11 -4.41 -11.04
C LEU A 103 2.10 -3.32 -10.62
N THR A 104 2.63 -2.53 -11.56
CA THR A 104 3.51 -1.39 -11.28
C THR A 104 2.77 -0.35 -10.44
N LEU A 105 1.57 0.06 -10.85
CA LEU A 105 0.76 1.04 -10.12
C LEU A 105 0.40 0.58 -8.71
N LEU A 106 0.00 -0.69 -8.55
CA LEU A 106 -0.28 -1.28 -7.24
C LEU A 106 0.97 -1.34 -6.37
N THR A 107 2.14 -1.60 -6.95
CA THR A 107 3.40 -1.64 -6.20
C THR A 107 3.77 -0.23 -5.72
N ILE A 108 3.64 0.79 -6.56
CA ILE A 108 3.87 2.20 -6.18
C ILE A 108 2.92 2.62 -5.06
N ALA A 109 1.63 2.29 -5.20
CA ALA A 109 0.64 2.58 -4.17
C ALA A 109 1.02 1.91 -2.83
N VAL A 110 1.41 0.63 -2.86
CA VAL A 110 1.86 -0.10 -1.65
C VAL A 110 3.08 0.55 -1.02
N VAL A 111 4.09 0.93 -1.81
CA VAL A 111 5.32 1.57 -1.29
C VAL A 111 5.00 2.91 -0.64
N LEU A 112 4.16 3.74 -1.28
CA LEU A 112 3.76 5.03 -0.72
C LEU A 112 2.93 4.86 0.55
N THR A 113 1.93 3.98 0.56
CA THR A 113 1.10 3.72 1.73
C THR A 113 1.92 3.14 2.87
N ALA A 114 2.81 2.19 2.60
CA ALA A 114 3.69 1.61 3.62
C ALA A 114 4.66 2.66 4.20
N GLY A 115 5.21 3.54 3.35
CA GLY A 115 6.04 4.65 3.81
C GLY A 115 5.26 5.64 4.68
N ALA A 116 4.02 5.96 4.31
CA ALA A 116 3.13 6.81 5.10
C ALA A 116 2.78 6.18 6.46
N VAL A 117 2.46 4.88 6.49
CA VAL A 117 2.14 4.16 7.74
C VAL A 117 3.37 3.99 8.62
N ALA A 118 4.54 3.69 8.04
CA ALA A 118 5.79 3.58 8.80
C ALA A 118 6.18 4.92 9.42
N ALA A 119 5.95 6.01 8.71
CA ALA A 119 6.10 7.34 9.26
C ALA A 119 5.04 7.56 10.34
N VAL A 120 3.74 7.60 9.99
CA VAL A 120 2.60 8.15 10.75
C VAL A 120 1.99 7.24 11.82
N GLY A 121 2.04 5.93 11.61
CA GLY A 121 1.13 4.99 12.23
C GLY A 121 -0.01 4.62 11.28
N VAL A 122 -0.89 3.72 11.72
CA VAL A 122 -1.98 3.14 10.90
C VAL A 122 -3.18 4.06 10.80
#